data_AF-A0A2G5BID1-F1
#
_entry.id   AF-A0A2G5BID1-F1
#
_cell.length_a   1.000
_cell.length_b   1.000
_cell.length_c   1.000
_cell.angle_alpha   90.00
_cell.angle_beta   90.00
_cell.angle_gamma   90.00
#
_symmetry.space_group_name_H-M   'P 1'
#
loop_
_entity.id
_entity.type
_entity.pdbx_description
1 polymer ?
#
loop_
_entity_poly.entity_id
_entity_poly.type
_entity_poly.pdbx_seq_one_letter_code
_entity_poly.pdbx_strand_id
1 'polypeptide(L)' 'IATTRDALTIFEACRQNILPRVVRRLNECEKQQIQAGTIVVFDEKEAKMKRWTDGRLWTPSRIMNNFLVYRELDRK' A
#
# COMPACT_ATOMS: atom_id res chain seq x y z
N ILE A 1 -0.33 1.78 -10.86
CA ILE A 1 -1.12 2.99 -10.59
C ILE A 1 -0.31 4.17 -11.08
N ALA A 2 -0.77 4.83 -12.15
CA ALA A 2 -0.05 5.94 -12.78
C ALA A 2 -0.74 7.28 -12.53
N THR A 3 -2.07 7.29 -12.38
CA THR A 3 -2.86 8.51 -12.21
C THR A 3 -3.71 8.48 -10.94
N THR A 4 -4.16 9.66 -10.50
CA THR A 4 -5.15 9.76 -9.41
C THR A 4 -6.46 9.05 -9.74
N ARG A 5 -6.86 9.02 -11.02
CA ARG A 5 -8.06 8.30 -11.46
C ARG A 5 -7.92 6.79 -11.21
N ASP A 6 -6.77 6.20 -11.52
CA ASP A 6 -6.52 4.77 -11.26
C ASP A 6 -6.69 4.45 -9.76
N ALA A 7 -6.14 5.31 -8.89
CA ALA A 7 -6.25 5.13 -7.44
C ALA A 7 -7.70 5.26 -6.95
N LEU A 8 -8.45 6.26 -7.46
CA LEU A 8 -9.86 6.44 -7.12
C LEU A 8 -10.73 5.28 -7.59
N THR A 9 -10.46 4.68 -8.76
CA THR A 9 -11.17 3.49 -9.22
C THR A 9 -10.96 2.31 -8.29
N ILE A 10 -9.73 2.10 -7.79
CA ILE A 10 -9.44 1.06 -6.80
C ILE A 10 -10.18 1.35 -5.48
N PHE A 11 -10.15 2.60 -5.00
CA PHE A 11 -10.87 2.98 -3.78
C PHE A 11 -12.37 2.74 -3.90
N GLU A 12 -12.99 3.09 -5.02
CA GLU A 12 -14.41 2.87 -5.25
C GLU A 12 -14.75 1.38 -5.28
N ALA A 13 -13.93 0.55 -5.92
CA ALA A 13 -14.10 -0.90 -5.92
C ALA A 13 -13.99 -1.51 -4.52
N CYS A 14 -13.07 -1.02 -3.68
CA CYS A 14 -12.99 -1.41 -2.27
C CYS A 14 -14.22 -0.93 -1.46
N ARG A 15 -14.70 0.29 -1.72
CA ARG A 15 -15.90 0.84 -1.06
C ARG A 15 -17.16 0.03 -1.37
N GLN A 16 -17.26 -0.50 -2.59
CA GLN A 16 -18.34 -1.38 -3.03
C GLN A 16 -18.14 -2.86 -2.61
N ASN A 17 -17.06 -3.19 -1.89
CA ASN A 17 -16.66 -4.56 -1.53
C ASN A 17 -16.42 -5.50 -2.73
N ILE A 18 -16.12 -4.96 -3.91
CA ILE A 18 -15.71 -5.74 -5.08
C ILE A 18 -14.26 -6.23 -4.88
N LEU A 19 -13.39 -5.36 -4.37
CA LEU A 19 -12.02 -5.70 -4.02
C LEU A 19 -11.86 -5.79 -2.50
N PRO A 20 -11.15 -6.81 -1.98
CA PRO A 20 -10.87 -6.92 -0.56
C PRO A 20 -9.93 -5.81 -0.11
N ARG A 21 -10.09 -5.39 1.14
CA ARG A 21 -9.22 -4.44 1.83
C ARG A 21 -8.57 -5.12 3.03
N VAL A 22 -7.39 -4.66 3.38
CA VAL A 22 -6.65 -5.17 4.54
C VAL A 22 -7.26 -4.56 5.81
N VAL A 23 -7.70 -5.43 6.72
CA VAL A 23 -8.41 -5.05 7.96
C VAL A 23 -7.55 -5.24 9.22
N ARG A 24 -6.27 -5.58 9.07
CA ARG A 24 -5.29 -5.74 10.16
C ARG A 24 -3.86 -5.64 9.63
N ARG A 25 -2.88 -5.55 10.53
CA ARG A 25 -1.46 -5.66 10.16
C ARG A 25 -1.17 -7.02 9.53
N LEU A 26 -0.30 -6.99 8.51
CA LEU A 26 0.25 -8.20 7.91
C LEU A 26 1.24 -8.88 8.86
N ASN A 27 1.20 -10.20 8.91
CA ASN A 27 2.23 -11.03 9.54
C ASN A 27 3.47 -11.15 8.64
N GLU A 28 4.55 -11.74 9.15
CA GLU A 28 5.82 -11.85 8.40
C GLU A 28 5.70 -12.69 7.12
N CYS A 29 4.87 -13.74 7.12
CA CYS A 29 4.64 -14.56 5.92
C CYS A 29 3.88 -13.77 4.84
N GLU A 30 2.84 -13.03 5.22
CA GLU A 30 2.08 -12.16 4.31
C GLU A 30 2.96 -11.04 3.72
N LYS A 31 3.89 -10.50 4.51
CA LYS A 31 4.85 -9.49 4.01
C LYS A 31 5.80 -10.05 2.95
N GLN A 32 6.20 -11.32 3.06
CA GLN A 32 7.07 -11.97 2.06
C GLN A 32 6.38 -12.14 0.70
N GLN A 33 5.04 -12.13 0.66
CA GLN A 33 4.27 -12.23 -0.58
C GLN A 33 4.14 -10.89 -1.34
N ILE A 34 4.62 -9.79 -0.76
CA ILE A 34 4.58 -8.47 -1.42
C ILE A 34 5.57 -8.47 -2.59
N GLN A 35 5.08 -8.12 -3.77
CA GLN A 35 5.86 -8.08 -5.00
C GLN A 35 5.40 -6.95 -5.93
N ALA A 36 6.09 -6.80 -7.07
CA ALA A 36 5.68 -5.85 -8.09
C ALA A 36 4.22 -6.12 -8.50
N GLY A 37 3.38 -5.07 -8.46
CA GLY A 37 1.96 -5.17 -8.76
C GLY A 37 1.05 -5.46 -7.56
N THR A 38 1.60 -5.77 -6.38
CA THR A 38 0.79 -5.86 -5.15
C THR A 38 0.22 -4.49 -4.80
N ILE A 39 -1.11 -4.42 -4.64
CA ILE A 39 -1.82 -3.21 -4.22
C ILE A 39 -2.47 -3.50 -2.87
N VAL A 40 -2.18 -2.67 -1.87
CA VAL A 40 -2.73 -2.79 -0.53
C VAL A 40 -3.58 -1.56 -0.23
N VAL A 41 -4.84 -1.79 0.14
CA VAL A 41 -5.78 -0.75 0.56
C VAL A 41 -6.23 -1.08 1.98
N PHE A 42 -6.17 -0.11 2.88
CA PHE A 42 -6.64 -0.26 4.26
C PHE A 42 -7.32 1.01 4.74
N ASP A 43 -8.32 0.86 5.60
CA ASP A 43 -8.89 1.96 6.38
C ASP A 43 -8.13 2.10 7.71
N GLU A 44 -7.77 3.32 8.10
CA GLU A 44 -6.95 3.57 9.29
C GLU A 44 -7.62 3.04 10.58
N LYS A 45 -8.93 3.21 10.71
CA LYS A 45 -9.68 2.85 11.93
C LYS A 45 -9.92 1.35 11.99
N GLU A 46 -10.35 0.76 10.87
CA GLU A 46 -10.62 -0.67 10.78
C GLU A 46 -9.34 -1.49 10.95
N ALA A 47 -8.29 -1.16 10.20
CA ALA A 47 -7.03 -1.89 10.26
C ALA A 47 -6.18 -1.55 11.49
N LYS A 48 -6.55 -0.48 12.24
CA LYS A 48 -5.78 0.08 13.34
C LYS A 48 -4.34 0.40 12.92
N MET A 49 -4.21 0.98 11.72
CA MET A 49 -2.93 1.26 11.06
C MET A 49 -2.89 2.70 10.56
N LYS A 50 -2.06 3.54 11.20
CA LYS A 50 -1.78 4.91 10.72
C LYS A 50 -0.69 4.98 9.64
N ARG A 51 0.17 3.96 9.60
CA ARG A 51 1.30 3.87 8.68
C ARG A 51 1.44 2.42 8.21
N TRP A 52 1.73 2.26 6.92
CA TRP A 52 2.09 0.99 6.32
C TRP A 52 3.52 0.57 6.73
N THR A 53 3.73 -0.73 6.89
CA THR A 53 5.06 -1.31 7.18
C THR A 53 5.16 -2.69 6.54
N ASP A 54 6.15 -2.88 5.67
CA ASP A 54 6.43 -4.15 4.97
C ASP A 54 7.78 -4.77 5.36
N GLY A 55 8.55 -4.12 6.25
CA GLY A 55 9.85 -4.60 6.69
C GLY A 55 11.01 -4.35 5.71
N ARG A 56 10.75 -3.64 4.60
CA ARG A 56 11.75 -3.25 3.60
C ARG A 56 12.39 -1.91 3.97
N LEU A 57 13.59 -1.67 3.44
CA LEU A 57 14.27 -0.38 3.57
C LEU A 57 13.91 0.50 2.38
N TRP A 58 13.48 1.72 2.66
CA TRP A 58 12.98 2.65 1.65
C TRP A 58 13.77 3.96 1.68
N THR A 59 13.99 4.55 0.50
CA THR A 59 14.50 5.92 0.39
C THR A 59 13.56 6.93 1.06
N PRO A 60 14.01 8.16 1.37
CA PRO A 60 13.11 9.27 1.67
C PRO A 60 12.08 9.47 0.55
N SER A 61 10.90 10.00 0.89
CA SER A 61 9.82 10.19 -0.07
C SER A 61 10.17 11.20 -1.17
N ARG A 62 9.56 10.99 -2.33
CA ARG A 62 9.49 11.96 -3.43
C ARG A 62 8.04 12.18 -3.81
N ILE A 63 7.66 13.43 -4.00
CA ILE A 63 6.31 13.78 -4.45
C ILE A 63 6.25 13.58 -5.96
N MET A 64 5.25 12.84 -6.42
CA MET A 64 4.92 12.68 -7.83
C MET A 64 3.41 12.82 -7.97
N ASN A 65 2.96 14.01 -8.41
CA ASN A 65 1.54 14.39 -8.39
C ASN A 65 0.95 14.19 -6.98
N ASN A 66 -0.12 13.39 -6.86
CA ASN A 66 -0.79 13.07 -5.60
C ASN A 66 -0.21 11.83 -4.89
N PHE A 67 0.99 11.38 -5.26
CA PHE A 67 1.62 10.19 -4.71
C PHE A 67 2.94 10.49 -4.00
N LEU A 68 3.21 9.74 -2.95
CA LEU A 68 4.54 9.61 -2.36
C LEU A 68 5.20 8.37 -2.93
N VAL A 69 6.36 8.54 -3.55
CA VAL A 69 7.13 7.47 -4.19
C VAL A 69 8.39 7.21 -3.39
N TYR A 70 8.70 5.93 -3.24
CA TYR A 70 9.85 5.40 -2.52
C TYR A 70 10.57 4.41 -3.44
N ARG A 71 11.89 4.26 -3.29
CA ARG A 71 12.66 3.17 -3.90
C ARG A 71 13.21 2.27 -2.81
N GLU A 72 13.19 0.97 -3.06
CA GLU A 72 13.77 0.01 -2.13
C GLU A 72 15.29 0.15 -2.13
N LEU A 73 15.88 0.00 -0.94
CA LEU A 73 17.32 0.02 -0.71
C LEU A 73 17.80 -1.39 -0.42
N ASP A 74 18.93 -1.77 -1.01
CA ASP A 74 19.59 -3.02 -0.67
C ASP A 74 20.08 -2.98 0.79
N ARG A 75 19.83 -4.08 1.51
CA ARG A 75 20.52 -4.34 2.78
C ARG A 75 21.96 -4.72 2.42
N LYS A 76 22.90 -3.80 2.63
CA LYS A 76 24.33 -4.11 2.58
C LYS A 76 24.68 -5.20 3.61
#